data_AF-A0A4U5LU85-F1
#
_entry.id   AF-A0A4U5LU85-F1
#
_cell.length_a   1.000
_cell.length_b   1.000
_cell.length_c   1.000
_cell.angle_alpha   90.00
_cell.angle_beta   90.00
_cell.angle_gamma   90.00
#
_symmetry.space_group_name_H-M   'P 1'
#
loop_
_entity.id
_entity.type
_entity.pdbx_description
1 polymer ?
#
loop_
_entity_poly.entity_id
_entity_poly.type
_entity_poly.pdbx_seq_one_letter_code
_entity_poly.pdbx_strand_id
1 'polypeptide(L)'
;MVSQDVIQALMMESLKSNLVQACEDEKITLSCPRNTHIVVENAFYGRLVPSSELCPSVLAPVDVLHEDTSCHIPEAHAKLDEACRNKRKCRIVVKPSFFDRDACPHTSKYLQISYKCKPISFDDQNFCEGTNMQLNCKTGKRLAIYSAQYGRTINGQAMHCAAHTPVVRGPSES
;
A
#
# COMPACT_ATOMS: atom_id res chain seq x y z
N MET A 1 -25.27 12.45 14.87
CA MET A 1 -25.39 12.11 13.43
C MET A 1 -24.04 12.38 12.79
N VAL A 2 -23.45 11.41 12.10
CA VAL A 2 -22.20 11.62 11.34
C VAL A 2 -22.57 12.18 9.97
N SER A 3 -22.02 13.35 9.58
CA SER A 3 -22.34 14.00 8.29
C SER A 3 -22.02 13.08 7.11
N GLN A 4 -22.78 13.21 6.03
CA GLN A 4 -22.53 12.51 4.78
C GLN A 4 -21.11 12.74 4.24
N ASP A 5 -20.57 13.94 4.46
CA ASP A 5 -19.21 14.35 4.07
C ASP A 5 -18.14 13.59 4.87
N VAL A 6 -18.39 13.33 6.16
CA VAL A 6 -17.47 12.60 7.03
C VAL A 6 -17.41 11.13 6.62
N ILE A 7 -18.52 10.53 6.23
CA ILE A 7 -18.56 9.13 5.76
C ILE A 7 -17.89 9.00 4.38
N GLN A 8 -18.05 10.00 3.50
CA GLN A 8 -17.40 10.03 2.19
C GLN A 8 -15.88 10.23 2.32
N ALA A 9 -15.43 11.08 3.25
CA ALA A 9 -14.03 11.27 3.59
C ALA A 9 -13.38 9.97 4.12
N LEU A 10 -14.05 9.24 5.03
CA LEU A 10 -13.55 7.98 5.59
C LEU A 10 -13.39 6.87 4.54
N MET A 11 -14.27 6.82 3.53
CA MET A 11 -14.18 5.85 2.43
C MET A 11 -13.06 6.19 1.45
N MET A 12 -12.88 7.47 1.10
CA MET A 12 -11.78 7.92 0.24
C MET A 12 -10.42 7.75 0.91
N GLU A 13 -10.33 7.97 2.22
CA GLU A 13 -9.08 7.84 2.99
C GLU A 13 -8.57 6.39 3.07
N SER A 14 -9.48 5.42 2.98
CA SER A 14 -9.13 3.99 2.93
C SER A 14 -8.58 3.55 1.56
N LEU A 15 -9.02 4.21 0.49
CA LEU A 15 -8.60 3.90 -0.89
C LEU A 15 -7.39 4.72 -1.36
N LYS A 16 -6.97 5.70 -0.56
CA LYS A 16 -5.85 6.59 -0.87
C LYS A 16 -4.51 5.88 -0.66
N SER A 17 -3.62 6.02 -1.65
CA SER A 17 -2.19 5.77 -1.47
C SER A 17 -1.56 6.91 -0.66
N ASN A 18 -0.93 6.57 0.46
CA ASN A 18 -0.26 7.53 1.32
C ASN A 18 1.24 7.42 1.10
N LEU A 19 1.91 8.57 0.92
CA LEU A 19 3.36 8.69 0.85
C LEU A 19 3.85 9.40 2.10
N VAL A 20 4.82 8.81 2.79
CA VAL A 20 5.47 9.38 3.96
C VAL A 20 6.96 9.40 3.71
N GLN A 21 7.60 10.52 4.06
CA GLN A 21 9.03 10.70 4.01
C GLN A 21 9.52 11.20 5.37
N ALA A 22 10.69 10.73 5.80
CA ALA A 22 11.33 11.19 7.01
C ALA A 22 12.84 11.04 6.93
N CYS A 23 13.55 11.95 7.57
CA CYS A 23 15.00 11.91 7.71
C CYS A 23 15.41 10.95 8.82
N GLU A 24 16.69 10.58 8.83
CA GLU A 24 17.31 9.87 9.95
C GLU A 24 17.06 10.58 11.29
N ASP A 25 16.90 9.79 12.35
CA ASP A 25 16.50 10.18 13.70
C ASP A 25 15.06 10.71 13.88
N GLU A 26 14.32 10.99 12.79
CA GLU A 26 12.94 11.41 12.90
C GLU A 26 12.00 10.27 13.35
N LYS A 27 10.86 10.68 13.91
CA LYS A 27 9.79 9.76 14.35
C LYS A 27 8.58 9.93 13.44
N ILE A 28 8.15 8.84 12.81
CA ILE A 28 6.94 8.83 11.98
C ILE A 28 5.85 7.96 12.60
N THR A 29 4.61 8.32 12.28
CA THR A 29 3.43 7.52 12.64
C THR A 29 2.57 7.29 11.41
N LEU A 30 2.55 6.05 10.92
CA LEU A 30 1.60 5.62 9.92
C LEU A 30 0.24 5.40 10.61
N SER A 31 -0.83 5.89 10.02
CA SER A 31 -2.18 5.76 10.57
C SER A 31 -3.20 5.43 9.50
N CYS A 32 -4.12 4.53 9.85
CA CYS A 32 -5.30 4.21 9.08
C CYS A 32 -6.59 4.53 9.88
N PRO A 33 -7.70 4.78 9.17
CA PRO A 33 -9.03 4.91 9.77
C PRO A 33 -9.45 3.68 10.59
N ARG A 34 -10.59 3.77 11.29
CA ARG A 34 -11.16 2.61 11.99
C ARG A 34 -11.57 1.54 10.95
N ASN A 35 -11.49 0.28 11.36
CA ASN A 35 -11.84 -0.90 10.54
C ASN A 35 -10.96 -1.12 9.29
N THR A 36 -9.82 -0.46 9.21
CA THR A 36 -8.79 -0.71 8.20
C THR A 36 -7.43 -0.96 8.88
N HIS A 37 -6.50 -1.56 8.15
CA HIS A 37 -5.13 -1.79 8.59
C HIS A 37 -4.14 -1.35 7.52
N ILE A 38 -2.93 -1.04 7.97
CA ILE A 38 -1.81 -0.63 7.11
C ILE A 38 -1.38 -1.84 6.27
N VAL A 39 -1.21 -1.59 4.98
CA VAL A 39 -0.52 -2.45 4.02
C VAL A 39 0.59 -1.61 3.39
N VAL A 40 1.84 -2.03 3.57
CA VAL A 40 2.99 -1.37 2.94
C VAL A 40 3.04 -1.80 1.48
N GLU A 41 3.09 -0.85 0.57
CA GLU A 41 3.15 -1.12 -0.87
C GLU A 41 4.59 -1.05 -1.37
N ASN A 42 5.32 -0.03 -0.93
CA ASN A 42 6.74 0.16 -1.23
C ASN A 42 7.42 0.87 -0.07
N ALA A 43 8.70 0.59 0.13
CA ALA A 43 9.50 1.31 1.09
C ALA A 43 10.97 1.33 0.70
N PHE A 44 11.60 2.45 1.01
CA PHE A 44 12.99 2.75 0.72
C PHE A 44 13.63 3.33 1.98
N TYR A 45 14.83 2.85 2.31
CA TYR A 45 15.69 3.46 3.31
C TYR A 45 17.11 3.53 2.77
N GLY A 46 17.70 4.73 2.74
CA GLY A 46 18.99 4.96 2.10
C GLY A 46 19.16 6.42 1.71
N ARG A 47 19.98 6.67 0.68
CA ARG A 47 20.14 7.98 0.04
C ARG A 47 20.31 7.82 -1.46
N LEU A 48 19.44 8.47 -2.24
CA LEU A 48 19.54 8.52 -3.71
C LEU A 48 19.87 9.92 -4.26
N VAL A 49 19.81 10.94 -3.40
CA VAL A 49 20.07 12.34 -3.77
C VAL A 49 21.01 12.99 -2.76
N PRO A 50 21.79 14.00 -3.18
CA PRO A 50 22.70 14.73 -2.30
C PRO A 50 22.00 15.28 -1.05
N SER A 51 22.74 15.36 0.05
CA SER A 51 22.21 15.91 1.32
C SER A 51 21.78 17.38 1.22
N SER A 52 22.29 18.11 0.24
CA SER A 52 21.83 19.47 -0.08
C SER A 52 20.39 19.54 -0.61
N GLU A 53 19.89 18.46 -1.21
CA GLU A 53 18.54 18.41 -1.80
C GLU A 53 17.51 17.82 -0.84
N LEU A 54 17.88 16.79 -0.08
CA LEU A 54 16.99 16.10 0.84
C LEU A 54 17.70 15.62 2.10
N CYS A 55 17.09 15.91 3.26
CA CYS A 55 17.60 15.55 4.58
C CYS A 55 19.06 16.00 4.76
N PRO A 56 19.27 17.31 5.02
CA PRO A 56 20.60 17.88 5.22
C PRO A 56 21.38 17.10 6.27
N SER A 57 22.60 16.73 5.91
CA SER A 57 23.49 16.01 6.82
C SER A 57 23.92 16.96 7.95
N VAL A 58 23.82 16.48 9.18
CA VAL A 58 24.36 17.16 10.38
C VAL A 58 25.80 16.72 10.67
N LEU A 59 26.37 15.86 9.82
CA LEU A 59 27.75 15.35 9.96
C LEU A 59 28.77 16.44 9.64
N ALA A 60 30.02 16.22 10.04
CA ALA A 60 31.10 17.16 9.79
C ALA A 60 31.31 17.36 8.28
N PRO A 61 31.80 18.53 7.82
CA PRO A 61 31.99 18.82 6.39
C PRO A 61 32.83 17.78 5.63
N VAL A 62 33.73 17.08 6.33
CA VAL A 62 34.59 16.02 5.77
C VAL A 62 33.81 14.74 5.46
N ASP A 63 32.75 14.44 6.22
CA ASP A 63 31.91 13.27 6.01
C ASP A 63 30.94 13.47 4.84
N VAL A 64 30.51 14.72 4.59
CA VAL A 64 29.64 15.08 3.44
C VAL A 64 30.36 14.87 2.10
N LEU A 65 31.70 14.97 2.06
CA LEU A 65 32.50 14.72 0.86
C LEU A 65 32.48 13.25 0.39
N HIS A 66 32.07 12.33 1.27
CA HIS A 66 32.00 10.89 0.98
C HIS A 66 30.55 10.36 1.02
N GLU A 67 29.56 11.24 0.82
CA GLU A 67 28.17 10.79 0.79
C GLU A 67 27.92 9.84 -0.39
N ASP A 68 27.26 8.72 -0.09
CA ASP A 68 26.90 7.71 -1.07
C ASP A 68 25.43 7.90 -1.50
N THR A 69 25.23 8.47 -2.69
CA THR A 69 23.91 8.65 -3.31
C THR A 69 23.43 7.43 -4.10
N SER A 70 24.08 6.28 -3.93
CA SER A 70 23.61 4.98 -4.41
C SER A 70 23.24 4.02 -3.27
N CYS A 71 23.34 4.49 -2.02
CA CYS A 71 23.09 3.69 -0.84
C CYS A 71 21.60 3.38 -0.65
N HIS A 72 21.28 2.11 -0.48
CA HIS A 72 19.94 1.66 -0.10
C HIS A 72 19.99 0.33 0.66
N ILE A 73 18.97 0.09 1.48
CA ILE A 73 18.77 -1.17 2.19
C ILE A 73 17.63 -1.96 1.53
N PRO A 74 17.92 -3.05 0.78
CA PRO A 74 16.89 -3.85 0.10
C PRO A 74 15.76 -4.38 1.01
N GLU A 75 16.06 -4.63 2.29
CA GLU A 75 15.19 -5.25 3.28
C GLU A 75 14.31 -4.23 3.99
N ALA A 76 14.46 -2.93 3.65
CA ALA A 76 13.65 -1.85 4.21
C ALA A 76 12.15 -2.14 4.08
N HIS A 77 11.73 -2.65 2.92
CA HIS A 77 10.36 -3.05 2.68
C HIS A 77 9.89 -4.19 3.61
N ALA A 78 10.65 -5.29 3.65
CA ALA A 78 10.28 -6.45 4.48
C ALA A 78 10.19 -6.09 5.97
N LYS A 79 11.14 -5.29 6.47
CA LYS A 79 11.17 -4.83 7.87
C LYS A 79 10.00 -3.92 8.22
N LEU A 80 9.68 -2.97 7.35
CA LEU A 80 8.55 -2.07 7.56
C LEU A 80 7.21 -2.80 7.44
N ASP A 81 7.08 -3.70 6.47
CA ASP A 81 5.90 -4.54 6.34
C ASP A 81 5.69 -5.39 7.60
N GLU A 82 6.72 -6.10 8.07
CA GLU A 82 6.65 -6.88 9.31
C GLU A 82 6.26 -6.03 10.53
N ALA A 83 6.85 -4.83 10.64
CA ALA A 83 6.59 -3.95 11.75
C ALA A 83 5.18 -3.33 11.73
N CYS A 84 4.61 -3.06 10.55
CA CYS A 84 3.41 -2.23 10.40
C CYS A 84 2.18 -2.94 9.86
N ARG A 85 2.32 -4.04 9.11
CA ARG A 85 1.19 -4.76 8.53
C ARG A 85 0.16 -5.15 9.58
N ASN A 86 -1.11 -5.19 9.19
CA ASN A 86 -2.23 -5.55 10.05
C ASN A 86 -2.43 -4.64 11.29
N LYS A 87 -1.66 -3.56 11.42
CA LYS A 87 -1.85 -2.55 12.48
C LYS A 87 -2.57 -1.35 11.91
N ARG A 88 -3.40 -0.70 12.73
CA ARG A 88 -4.05 0.56 12.38
C ARG A 88 -3.12 1.76 12.58
N LYS A 89 -2.20 1.67 13.54
CA LYS A 89 -1.18 2.68 13.82
C LYS A 89 0.17 2.00 13.98
N CYS A 90 1.18 2.51 13.28
CA CYS A 90 2.55 2.03 13.36
C CYS A 90 3.46 3.22 13.65
N ARG A 91 4.29 3.13 14.70
CA ARG A 91 5.27 4.17 15.04
C ARG A 91 6.66 3.64 14.77
N ILE A 92 7.45 4.41 14.04
CA ILE A 92 8.81 4.05 13.64
C ILE A 92 9.72 5.21 14.01
N VAL A 93 10.91 4.88 14.51
CA VAL A 93 12.02 5.83 14.62
C VAL A 93 12.98 5.48 13.50
N VAL A 94 13.29 6.44 12.62
CA VAL A 94 14.09 6.22 11.43
C VAL A 94 15.56 6.10 11.84
N LYS A 95 16.02 4.87 12.04
CA LYS A 95 17.40 4.58 12.47
C LYS A 95 17.93 3.34 11.77
N PRO A 96 19.26 3.25 11.54
CA PRO A 96 19.87 2.05 10.98
C PRO A 96 19.58 0.80 11.82
N SER A 97 19.51 0.94 13.14
CA SER A 97 19.17 -0.14 14.07
C SER A 97 17.78 -0.75 13.86
N PHE A 98 16.85 -0.03 13.24
CA PHE A 98 15.53 -0.58 12.90
C PHE A 98 15.62 -1.59 11.74
N PHE A 99 16.62 -1.44 10.88
CA PHE A 99 16.84 -2.26 9.70
C PHE A 99 17.94 -3.32 9.90
N ASP A 100 18.37 -3.52 11.15
CA ASP A 100 19.43 -4.44 11.62
C ASP A 100 20.85 -4.19 11.08
N ARG A 101 21.02 -3.31 10.08
CA ARG A 101 22.30 -3.02 9.46
C ARG A 101 22.36 -1.61 8.89
N ASP A 102 23.58 -1.13 8.71
CA ASP A 102 23.88 0.11 8.00
C ASP A 102 24.79 -0.19 6.81
N ALA A 103 24.30 0.01 5.59
CA ALA A 103 25.08 -0.18 4.36
C ALA A 103 25.98 1.03 4.05
N CYS A 104 25.74 2.20 4.67
CA CYS A 104 26.50 3.41 4.45
C CYS A 104 26.58 4.25 5.74
N PRO A 105 27.49 3.90 6.67
CA PRO A 105 27.60 4.54 7.98
C PRO A 105 27.95 6.03 7.95
N HIS A 106 28.65 6.49 6.89
CA HIS A 106 29.05 7.89 6.72
C HIS A 106 28.03 8.73 5.94
N THR A 107 26.92 8.10 5.52
CA THR A 107 25.87 8.76 4.75
C THR A 107 24.63 8.87 5.62
N SER A 108 24.19 10.09 5.89
CA SER A 108 22.88 10.31 6.53
C SER A 108 21.79 9.77 5.60
N LYS A 109 20.81 9.03 6.11
CA LYS A 109 19.79 8.38 5.27
C LYS A 109 18.42 9.05 5.41
N TYR A 110 17.51 8.70 4.52
CA TYR A 110 16.10 9.04 4.62
C TYR A 110 15.24 7.83 4.31
N LEU A 111 14.03 7.85 4.85
CA LEU A 111 13.01 6.84 4.68
C LEU A 111 11.90 7.38 3.79
N GLN A 112 11.47 6.60 2.81
CA GLN A 112 10.27 6.84 2.03
C GLN A 112 9.38 5.60 2.08
N ILE A 113 8.10 5.78 2.41
CA ILE A 113 7.11 4.71 2.53
C ILE A 113 5.87 5.07 1.73
N SER A 114 5.46 4.17 0.86
CA SER A 114 4.13 4.15 0.25
C SER A 114 3.28 3.09 0.93
N TYR A 115 2.12 3.46 1.45
CA TYR A 115 1.21 2.52 2.12
C TYR A 115 -0.26 2.84 1.84
N LYS A 116 -1.11 1.82 1.98
CA LYS A 116 -2.57 1.91 1.85
C LYS A 116 -3.26 1.36 3.09
N CYS A 117 -4.55 1.66 3.22
CA CYS A 117 -5.38 1.21 4.33
C CYS A 117 -6.41 0.20 3.84
N LYS A 118 -6.16 -1.09 4.04
CA LYS A 118 -7.06 -2.14 3.59
C LYS A 118 -8.17 -2.39 4.63
N PRO A 119 -9.45 -2.54 4.23
CA PRO A 119 -10.51 -2.99 5.12
C PRO A 119 -10.18 -4.31 5.80
N ILE A 120 -10.46 -4.41 7.11
CA ILE A 120 -10.30 -5.66 7.87
C ILE A 120 -11.31 -6.71 7.39
N SER A 121 -12.52 -6.28 7.01
CA SER A 121 -13.57 -7.12 6.45
C SER A 121 -14.11 -6.47 5.18
N PHE A 122 -14.25 -7.24 4.11
CA PHE A 122 -14.92 -6.84 2.87
C PHE A 122 -15.72 -8.01 2.32
N ASP A 123 -16.82 -7.70 1.64
CA ASP A 123 -17.64 -8.68 0.93
C ASP A 123 -17.12 -8.78 -0.51
N ASP A 124 -16.62 -9.95 -0.90
CA ASP A 124 -16.23 -10.23 -2.29
C ASP A 124 -17.43 -10.76 -3.09
N GLN A 125 -17.61 -10.26 -4.31
CA GLN A 125 -18.71 -10.67 -5.19
C GLN A 125 -18.23 -10.83 -6.62
N ASN A 126 -18.69 -11.90 -7.27
CA ASN A 126 -18.31 -12.27 -8.63
C ASN A 126 -19.54 -12.34 -9.52
N PHE A 127 -19.46 -11.73 -10.71
CA PHE A 127 -20.53 -11.67 -11.68
C PHE A 127 -20.04 -12.19 -13.04
N CYS A 128 -20.87 -12.96 -13.73
CA CYS A 128 -20.54 -13.53 -15.03
C CYS A 128 -20.83 -12.53 -16.15
N GLU A 129 -20.08 -12.62 -17.24
CA GLU A 129 -20.36 -11.86 -18.46
C GLU A 129 -21.79 -12.13 -18.94
N GLY A 130 -22.50 -11.07 -19.37
CA GLY A 130 -23.89 -11.15 -19.79
C GLY A 130 -24.93 -11.19 -18.66
N THR A 131 -24.50 -11.17 -17.38
CA THR A 131 -25.41 -11.06 -16.23
C THR A 131 -25.51 -9.63 -15.71
N ASN A 132 -26.62 -9.31 -15.02
CA ASN A 132 -26.78 -8.01 -14.36
C ASN A 132 -26.13 -8.03 -12.98
N MET A 133 -25.15 -7.14 -12.76
CA MET A 133 -24.53 -6.91 -11.45
C MET A 133 -25.43 -6.04 -10.57
N GLN A 134 -25.85 -6.55 -9.41
CA GLN A 134 -26.55 -5.76 -8.38
C GLN A 134 -25.79 -5.78 -7.06
N LEU A 135 -25.39 -4.60 -6.58
CA LEU A 135 -24.72 -4.40 -5.30
C LEU A 135 -25.65 -3.66 -4.35
N ASN A 136 -26.05 -4.32 -3.26
CA ASN A 136 -26.98 -3.77 -2.28
C ASN A 136 -26.29 -3.61 -0.92
N CYS A 137 -26.57 -2.50 -0.23
CA CYS A 137 -26.12 -2.26 1.14
C CYS A 137 -27.29 -2.32 2.12
N LYS A 138 -27.04 -2.83 3.33
CA LYS A 138 -28.01 -2.75 4.44
C LYS A 138 -28.30 -1.27 4.79
N THR A 139 -29.48 -1.00 5.33
CA THR A 139 -29.92 0.34 5.74
C THR A 139 -28.86 1.03 6.62
N GLY A 140 -28.51 2.28 6.28
CA GLY A 140 -27.49 3.06 7.00
C GLY A 140 -26.04 2.72 6.65
N LYS A 141 -25.78 1.79 5.72
CA LYS A 141 -24.46 1.53 5.15
C LYS A 141 -24.34 2.12 3.74
N ARG A 142 -23.10 2.26 3.26
CA ARG A 142 -22.78 2.70 1.91
C ARG A 142 -21.85 1.70 1.23
N LEU A 143 -21.96 1.61 -0.08
CA LEU A 143 -21.09 0.76 -0.90
C LEU A 143 -19.77 1.50 -1.15
N ALA A 144 -18.65 0.84 -0.88
CA ALA A 144 -17.32 1.30 -1.24
C ALA A 144 -16.61 0.17 -1.99
N ILE A 145 -16.23 0.45 -3.24
CA ILE A 145 -15.53 -0.52 -4.08
C ILE A 145 -14.04 -0.37 -3.81
N TYR A 146 -13.43 -1.40 -3.20
CA TYR A 146 -12.00 -1.43 -2.91
C TYR A 146 -11.17 -1.85 -4.12
N SER A 147 -11.62 -2.91 -4.79
CA SER A 147 -11.02 -3.44 -6.02
C SER A 147 -12.12 -4.00 -6.90
N ALA A 148 -11.98 -3.83 -8.21
CA ALA A 148 -12.82 -4.47 -9.21
C ALA A 148 -11.92 -4.97 -10.35
N GLN A 149 -12.19 -6.17 -10.83
CA GLN A 149 -11.45 -6.80 -11.91
C GLN A 149 -12.44 -7.40 -12.91
N TYR A 150 -12.17 -7.23 -14.21
CA TYR A 150 -12.93 -7.87 -15.28
C TYR A 150 -12.00 -8.79 -16.06
N GLY A 151 -12.40 -10.04 -16.25
CA GLY A 151 -11.60 -11.06 -16.93
C GLY A 151 -11.72 -12.42 -16.27
N ARG A 152 -10.68 -13.25 -16.41
CA ARG A 152 -10.60 -14.59 -15.81
C ARG A 152 -9.37 -14.66 -14.91
N THR A 153 -9.55 -15.05 -13.65
CA THR A 153 -8.45 -15.28 -12.70
C THR A 153 -8.26 -16.78 -12.47
N ILE A 154 -7.02 -17.27 -12.69
CA ILE A 154 -6.62 -18.67 -12.42
C ILE A 154 -5.60 -18.63 -11.28
N ASN A 155 -5.83 -19.45 -10.24
CA ASN A 155 -5.07 -19.59 -9.00
C ASN A 155 -5.21 -18.47 -7.94
N GLY A 156 -6.46 -18.20 -7.51
CA GLY A 156 -6.73 -17.93 -6.09
C GLY A 156 -7.85 -16.94 -5.68
N GLN A 157 -9.14 -17.00 -6.05
CA GLN A 157 -9.92 -17.83 -6.96
C GLN A 157 -11.33 -17.18 -7.02
N ALA A 158 -11.82 -16.85 -8.21
CA ALA A 158 -13.24 -16.62 -8.48
C ALA A 158 -13.61 -17.36 -9.77
N MET A 159 -14.21 -18.54 -9.63
CA MET A 159 -15.05 -19.12 -10.68
C MET A 159 -16.17 -19.89 -10.02
N HIS A 160 -17.41 -19.45 -10.21
CA HIS A 160 -18.57 -20.35 -10.37
C HIS A 160 -19.58 -19.75 -11.34
N CYS A 161 -19.15 -19.53 -12.58
CA CYS A 161 -20.07 -19.53 -13.72
C CYS A 161 -20.12 -20.98 -14.21
N ALA A 162 -21.19 -21.72 -13.88
CA ALA A 162 -21.43 -23.00 -14.54
C ALA A 162 -21.71 -22.71 -16.01
N ALA A 163 -20.93 -23.33 -16.90
CA ALA A 163 -21.29 -23.34 -18.31
C ALA A 163 -22.61 -24.11 -18.44
N HIS A 164 -23.71 -23.39 -18.64
CA HIS A 164 -24.83 -24.01 -19.35
C HIS A 164 -24.36 -24.22 -20.79
N THR A 165 -23.93 -25.45 -21.08
CA THR A 165 -23.80 -26.05 -22.42
C THR A 165 -25.01 -25.73 -23.32
N PRO A 166 -24.92 -25.78 -24.67
CA PRO A 166 -23.77 -26.04 -25.54
C PRO A 166 -23.50 -24.93 -26.59
N VAL A 167 -22.27 -24.84 -27.09
CA VAL A 167 -21.97 -24.15 -28.35
C VAL A 167 -22.61 -24.94 -29.49
N VAL A 168 -23.71 -24.45 -30.04
CA VAL A 168 -24.21 -24.91 -31.33
C VAL A 168 -23.19 -24.47 -32.38
N ARG A 169 -22.40 -25.41 -32.90
CA ARG A 169 -21.67 -25.18 -34.16
C ARG A 169 -22.72 -24.98 -35.23
N GLY A 170 -22.87 -23.74 -35.71
CA GLY A 170 -23.55 -23.48 -36.97
C GLY A 170 -22.81 -24.21 -38.11
N PRO A 171 -23.52 -24.67 -39.14
CA PRO A 171 -22.92 -25.43 -40.21
C PRO A 171 -21.88 -24.60 -40.95
N SER A 172 -20.76 -25.22 -41.26
CA SER A 172 -19.80 -24.73 -42.23
C SER A 172 -20.50 -24.61 -43.60
N GLU A 173 -20.74 -23.40 -44.05
CA GLU A 173 -21.01 -23.17 -45.47
C GLU A 173 -19.70 -23.33 -46.25
N SER A 174 -19.80 -24.22 -47.23
CA SER A 174 -18.84 -24.60 -48.25
C SER A 174 -18.44 -23.46 -49.18
#